data_AF-A0A7Y3CCH4-F1
#
_entry.id   AF-A0A7Y3CCH4-F1
#
_cell.length_a   1.000
_cell.length_b   1.000
_cell.length_c   1.000
_cell.angle_alpha   90.00
_cell.angle_beta   90.00
_cell.angle_gamma   90.00
#
_symmetry.space_group_name_H-M   'P 1'
#
loop_
_entity.id
_entity.type
_entity.pdbx_description
1 polymer ?
#
loop_
_entity_poly.entity_id
_entity_poly.type
_entity_poly.pdbx_seq_one_letter_code
_entity_poly.pdbx_strand_id
1 'polypeptide(L)'
;ENDVHILGVSSLAGGHKTLVPQVLEALKEYGRDDIMVIVGGVIPKQDYDFLFNAGAVAVYGPGTKISEAAIQILEILLDSAK
;
A
#
# COMPACT_ATOMS: atom_id res chain seq x y z
N GLU A 1 -16.80 3.18 5.01
CA GLU A 1 -17.43 4.50 5.26
C GLU A 1 -16.87 5.61 4.37
N ASN A 2 -15.55 5.76 4.22
CA ASN A 2 -14.96 6.87 3.43
C ASN A 2 -14.81 6.61 1.91
N ASP A 3 -15.20 5.42 1.42
CA ASP A 3 -15.15 5.01 0.01
C ASP A 3 -13.89 5.44 -0.75
N VAL A 4 -12.72 5.15 -0.16
CA VAL A 4 -11.44 5.53 -0.74
C VAL A 4 -11.02 4.54 -1.81
N HIS A 5 -10.33 5.02 -2.84
CA HIS A 5 -9.72 4.15 -3.86
C HIS A 5 -8.45 3.46 -3.34
N ILE A 6 -7.70 4.16 -2.49
CA ILE A 6 -6.37 3.74 -2.03
C ILE A 6 -6.22 4.02 -0.54
N LEU A 7 -5.75 3.02 0.21
CA LEU A 7 -5.34 3.13 1.60
C LEU A 7 -3.81 3.20 1.69
N GLY A 8 -3.30 4.33 2.18
CA GLY A 8 -1.87 4.50 2.46
C GLY A 8 -1.50 4.13 3.90
N VAL A 9 -0.74 3.06 4.07
CA VAL A 9 -0.24 2.61 5.38
C VAL A 9 1.15 3.18 5.63
N SER A 10 1.31 4.04 6.65
CA SER A 10 2.61 4.56 7.07
C SER A 10 3.18 3.74 8.22
N SER A 11 4.22 2.95 7.96
CA SER A 11 4.89 2.07 8.94
C SER A 11 6.30 2.58 9.27
N LEU A 12 6.51 3.04 10.51
CA LEU A 12 7.82 3.50 10.99
C LEU A 12 8.45 2.55 12.02
N ALA A 13 7.66 1.66 12.61
CA ALA A 13 8.04 0.82 13.77
C ALA A 13 8.20 -0.67 13.44
N GLY A 14 8.41 -1.04 12.16
CA GLY A 14 8.68 -2.42 11.75
C GLY A 14 7.48 -3.38 11.78
N GLY A 15 6.26 -2.89 12.00
CA GLY A 15 5.05 -3.70 12.02
C GLY A 15 4.51 -4.08 10.63
N HIS A 16 5.14 -3.64 9.54
CA HIS A 16 4.61 -3.78 8.17
C HIS A 16 4.40 -5.23 7.75
N LYS A 17 5.24 -6.17 8.21
CA LYS A 17 5.08 -7.60 7.85
C LYS A 17 3.87 -8.27 8.49
N THR A 18 3.29 -7.66 9.52
CA THR A 18 2.13 -8.22 10.23
C THR A 18 0.88 -7.40 9.95
N LEU A 19 0.98 -6.08 10.10
CA LEU A 19 -0.17 -5.18 10.00
C LEU A 19 -0.66 -5.02 8.56
N VAL A 20 0.22 -5.00 7.56
CA VAL A 20 -0.21 -4.86 6.15
C VAL A 20 -1.03 -6.07 5.69
N PRO A 21 -0.60 -7.33 5.91
CA PRO A 21 -1.44 -8.49 5.63
C PRO A 21 -2.79 -8.46 6.36
N GLN A 22 -2.80 -8.07 7.64
CA GLN A 22 -4.05 -7.97 8.41
C GLN A 22 -5.02 -6.91 7.87
N VAL A 23 -4.49 -5.77 7.41
CA VAL A 23 -5.30 -4.72 6.77
C VAL A 23 -5.91 -5.23 5.46
N LEU A 24 -5.14 -5.93 4.64
CA LEU A 24 -5.62 -6.50 3.38
C LEU A 24 -6.70 -7.56 3.62
N GLU A 25 -6.50 -8.44 4.60
CA GLU A 25 -7.48 -9.44 4.99
C GLU A 25 -8.77 -8.79 5.53
N ALA A 26 -8.64 -7.78 6.39
CA ALA A 26 -9.79 -7.01 6.86
C ALA A 26 -10.54 -6.35 5.69
N LEU A 27 -9.86 -5.69 4.75
CA LEU A 27 -10.52 -5.10 3.57
C LEU A 27 -11.34 -6.14 2.80
N LYS A 28 -10.78 -7.35 2.62
CA LYS A 28 -11.47 -8.46 1.97
C LYS A 28 -12.68 -8.97 2.78
N GLU A 29 -12.57 -9.10 4.10
CA GLU A 29 -13.69 -9.49 4.97
C GLU A 29 -14.85 -8.49 4.90
N TYR A 30 -14.53 -7.21 4.72
CA TYR A 30 -15.52 -6.14 4.52
C TYR A 30 -16.05 -6.06 3.08
N GLY A 31 -15.62 -6.96 2.18
CA GLY A 31 -16.03 -6.97 0.77
C GLY A 31 -15.50 -5.77 -0.02
N ARG A 32 -14.34 -5.23 0.38
CA ARG A 32 -13.68 -4.07 -0.20
C ARG A 32 -12.27 -4.39 -0.68
N ASP A 33 -12.12 -5.54 -1.33
CA ASP A 33 -10.88 -5.97 -1.99
C ASP A 33 -10.52 -5.12 -3.22
N ASP A 34 -11.42 -4.22 -3.64
CA ASP A 34 -11.18 -3.16 -4.62
C ASP A 34 -10.25 -2.05 -4.11
N ILE A 35 -10.17 -1.85 -2.79
CA ILE A 35 -9.34 -0.77 -2.21
C ILE A 35 -7.87 -1.19 -2.29
N MET A 36 -7.09 -0.44 -3.07
CA MET A 36 -5.66 -0.71 -3.22
C MET A 36 -4.90 -0.31 -1.95
N VAL A 37 -3.88 -1.07 -1.57
CA VAL A 37 -3.04 -0.75 -0.41
C VAL A 37 -1.64 -0.36 -0.86
N ILE A 38 -1.18 0.82 -0.44
CA ILE A 38 0.21 1.26 -0.58
C ILE A 38 0.86 1.35 0.79
N VAL A 39 2.17 1.10 0.86
CA VAL A 39 2.90 1.13 2.14
C VAL A 39 4.03 2.16 2.06
N GLY A 40 4.12 3.05 3.04
CA GLY A 40 5.20 4.02 3.16
C GLY A 40 5.90 3.92 4.51
N GLY A 41 7.04 4.60 4.65
CA GLY A 41 7.76 4.73 5.92
C GLY A 41 9.14 4.08 5.91
N VAL A 42 9.58 3.58 7.07
CA VAL A 42 10.93 3.01 7.24
C VAL A 42 10.85 1.50 7.02
N ILE A 43 10.92 1.09 5.75
CA ILE A 43 10.76 -0.32 5.34
C ILE A 43 12.09 -0.82 4.75
N PRO A 44 12.69 -1.90 5.30
CA PRO A 44 13.86 -2.53 4.72
C PRO A 44 13.57 -3.06 3.31
N LYS A 45 14.49 -2.83 2.34
CA LYS A 45 14.29 -3.28 0.94
C LYS A 45 14.02 -4.78 0.81
N GLN A 46 14.63 -5.60 1.67
CA GLN A 46 14.41 -7.06 1.70
C GLN A 46 12.96 -7.47 2.03
N ASP A 47 12.17 -6.58 2.63
CA ASP A 47 10.77 -6.86 2.95
C ASP A 47 9.81 -6.42 1.84
N TYR A 48 10.29 -5.78 0.77
CA TYR A 48 9.42 -5.26 -0.29
C TYR A 48 8.70 -6.40 -1.00
N ASP A 49 9.42 -7.45 -1.37
CA ASP A 49 8.83 -8.63 -2.02
C ASP A 49 7.75 -9.28 -1.14
N PHE A 50 7.97 -9.32 0.18
CA PHE A 50 6.95 -9.78 1.11
C PHE A 50 5.68 -8.92 1.05
N LEU A 51 5.81 -7.60 1.05
CA LEU A 51 4.67 -6.68 1.00
C LEU A 51 3.92 -6.75 -0.32
N PHE A 52 4.63 -6.83 -1.44
CA PHE A 52 4.01 -7.02 -2.76
C PHE A 52 3.27 -8.36 -2.84
N ASN A 53 3.88 -9.45 -2.37
CA ASN A 53 3.25 -10.78 -2.32
C ASN A 53 2.04 -10.81 -1.38
N ALA A 54 2.03 -9.99 -0.33
CA ALA A 54 0.88 -9.86 0.55
C ALA A 54 -0.31 -9.14 -0.13
N GLY A 55 -0.05 -8.30 -1.14
CA GLY A 55 -1.06 -7.56 -1.89
C GLY A 55 -0.88 -6.03 -1.91
N ALA A 56 0.21 -5.49 -1.36
CA ALA A 56 0.51 -4.07 -1.53
C ALA A 56 0.83 -3.78 -3.01
N VAL A 57 0.35 -2.65 -3.55
CA VAL A 57 0.57 -2.28 -4.96
C VAL A 57 1.77 -1.35 -5.15
N ALA A 58 2.22 -0.68 -4.09
CA ALA A 58 3.41 0.17 -4.10
C ALA A 58 4.04 0.27 -2.70
N VAL A 59 5.36 0.48 -2.65
CA VAL A 59 6.12 0.71 -1.43
C VAL A 59 7.00 1.96 -1.56
N TYR A 60 6.84 2.90 -0.62
CA TYR A 60 7.50 4.22 -0.60
C TYR A 60 8.42 4.37 0.61
N GLY A 61 9.71 4.10 0.43
CA GLY A 61 10.73 4.19 1.47
C GLY A 61 11.17 5.63 1.81
N PRO A 62 12.11 5.79 2.77
CA PRO A 62 12.65 7.10 3.14
C PRO A 62 13.30 7.81 1.95
N GLY A 63 13.06 9.13 1.83
CA GLY A 63 13.60 9.95 0.74
C GLY A 63 12.78 9.95 -0.56
N THR A 64 11.67 9.21 -0.60
CA THR A 64 10.71 9.28 -1.72
C THR A 64 10.22 10.72 -1.90
N LYS A 65 10.33 11.27 -3.13
CA LYS A 65 9.77 12.59 -3.43
C LYS A 65 8.25 12.50 -3.53
N ILE A 66 7.57 13.40 -2.84
CA ILE A 66 6.10 13.44 -2.80
C ILE A 66 5.49 13.54 -4.20
N SER A 67 6.05 14.38 -5.08
CA SER A 67 5.55 14.55 -6.44
C SER A 67 5.65 13.27 -7.27
N GLU A 68 6.74 12.53 -7.12
CA GLU A 68 6.95 11.26 -7.83
C GLU A 68 5.98 10.19 -7.31
N ALA A 69 5.82 10.07 -5.99
CA ALA A 69 4.86 9.15 -5.39
C ALA A 69 3.43 9.47 -5.83
N ALA A 70 3.02 10.74 -5.80
CA ALA A 70 1.66 11.15 -6.19
C ALA A 70 1.35 10.79 -7.65
N ILE A 71 2.29 11.03 -8.57
CA ILE A 71 2.13 10.67 -9.98
C ILE A 71 1.98 9.15 -10.11
N GLN A 72 2.88 8.37 -9.51
CA GLN A 72 2.85 6.91 -9.60
C GLN A 72 1.55 6.32 -9.00
N ILE A 73 1.08 6.85 -7.87
CA ILE A 73 -0.18 6.41 -7.24
C ILE A 73 -1.35 6.64 -8.20
N LEU A 74 -1.39 7.80 -8.88
CA LEU A 74 -2.43 8.11 -9.86
C LEU A 74 -2.35 7.21 -11.09
N GLU A 75 -1.15 6.92 -11.60
CA GLU A 75 -0.95 6.01 -12.73
C GLU A 75 -1.44 4.60 -12.39
N ILE A 76 -1.06 4.07 -11.22
CA ILE A 76 -1.52 2.77 -10.71
C ILE A 76 -3.05 2.71 -10.65
N LEU A 77 -3.70 3.76 -10.14
CA LEU A 77 -5.16 3.83 -10.05
C LEU A 77 -5.84 3.86 -11.43
N LEU A 78 -5.28 4.62 -12.37
CA LEU A 78 -5.84 4.73 -13.72
C LEU A 78 -5.66 3.42 -14.50
N ASP A 79 -4.57 2.71 -14.28
CA ASP A 79 -4.29 1.44 -14.95
C ASP A 79 -5.16 0.30 -14.40
N SER A 80 -5.55 0.32 -13.13
CA SER A 80 -6.47 -0.68 -12.57
C SER A 80 -7.91 -0.56 -13.09
N ALA A 81 -8.26 0.57 -13.70
CA ALA A 81 -9.59 0.82 -14.26
C ALA A 81 -9.71 0.46 -15.76
N LYS A 82 -8.61 0.04 -16.39
CA LYS A 82 -8.58 -0.43 -17.79
C LYS A 82 -8.93 -1.90 -17.88
#